data_AF-A0A964VB86-F1
#
_entry.id   AF-A0A964VB86-F1
#
_cell.length_a   1.000
_cell.length_b   1.000
_cell.length_c   1.000
_cell.angle_alpha   90.00
_cell.angle_beta   90.00
_cell.angle_gamma   90.00
#
_symmetry.space_group_name_H-M   'P 1'
#
loop_
_entity.id
_entity.type
_entity.pdbx_description
1 polymer ?
#
loop_
_entity_poly.entity_id
_entity_poly.type
_entity_poly.pdbx_seq_one_letter_code
_entity_poly.pdbx_strand_id
1 'polypeptide(L)'
;MLGFLGLAAVSIPWFYNTSLRLNPEAIQKARELWLKSAHKNYDLHLLETREPGAIRKEILVKVRADQVEAVVENGQFLNPPERGNYSVSGILDRMESELQSARGAFITGAFSPTDGHPTRFVKRLGPERLEILLRLHPAGP
;
A
#
# COMPACT_ATOMS: atom_id res chain seq x y z
N MET A 1 -2.11 19.50 22.21
CA MET A 1 -3.40 18.86 21.89
C MET A 1 -3.09 17.47 21.35
N LEU A 2 -3.20 16.42 22.18
CA LEU A 2 -2.96 15.04 21.74
C LEU A 2 -4.21 14.53 21.01
N GLY A 3 -4.12 14.39 19.70
CA GLY A 3 -5.21 13.90 18.84
C GLY A 3 -5.29 12.38 18.87
N PHE A 4 -6.45 11.89 19.29
CA PHE A 4 -6.89 10.49 19.30
C PHE A 4 -6.46 9.69 18.05
N LEU A 5 -5.64 8.65 18.23
CA LEU A 5 -5.59 7.52 17.31
C LEU A 5 -6.65 6.51 17.77
N GLY A 6 -7.89 6.72 17.32
CA GLY A 6 -8.96 5.77 17.55
C GLY A 6 -8.68 4.47 16.80
N LEU A 7 -8.40 3.40 17.54
CA LEU A 7 -8.32 2.03 17.03
C LEU A 7 -9.71 1.61 16.53
N ALA A 8 -10.01 1.90 15.27
CA ALA A 8 -11.16 1.32 14.60
C ALA A 8 -10.84 -0.14 14.29
N ALA A 9 -11.52 -1.08 14.97
CA ALA A 9 -11.51 -2.48 14.59
C ALA A 9 -12.28 -2.61 13.26
N VAL A 10 -11.56 -2.68 12.14
CA VAL A 10 -12.17 -2.72 10.80
C VAL A 10 -12.26 -4.15 10.30
N SER A 11 -13.48 -4.66 10.21
CA SER A 11 -13.86 -5.87 9.48
C SER A 11 -13.36 -5.80 8.04
N ILE A 12 -12.74 -6.87 7.52
CA ILE A 12 -12.21 -6.88 6.15
C ILE A 12 -13.32 -7.34 5.19
N PRO A 13 -13.98 -6.45 4.41
CA PRO A 13 -14.83 -6.92 3.33
C PRO A 13 -13.95 -7.56 2.24
N TRP A 14 -14.27 -8.81 1.98
CA TRP A 14 -13.58 -9.77 1.15
C TRP A 14 -13.88 -9.52 -0.34
N PHE A 15 -13.43 -8.40 -0.90
CA PHE A 15 -13.62 -8.16 -2.34
C PHE A 15 -12.76 -9.14 -3.16
N TYR A 16 -13.46 -9.90 -3.99
CA TYR A 16 -12.95 -11.00 -4.82
C TYR A 16 -11.86 -10.55 -5.80
N ASN A 17 -10.62 -10.91 -5.47
CA ASN A 17 -9.70 -11.74 -6.26
C ASN A 17 -9.72 -11.61 -7.80
N THR A 18 -9.34 -10.46 -8.34
CA THR A 18 -8.62 -10.37 -9.63
C THR A 18 -7.21 -9.86 -9.39
N SER A 19 -6.45 -10.57 -8.55
CA SER A 19 -4.99 -10.41 -8.54
C SER A 19 -4.44 -10.99 -9.84
N LEU A 20 -4.29 -10.13 -10.83
CA LEU A 20 -3.66 -10.47 -12.09
C LEU A 20 -2.14 -10.45 -11.89
N ARG A 21 -1.43 -11.19 -12.75
CA ARG A 21 0.01 -11.03 -12.89
C ARG A 21 0.29 -9.55 -13.14
N LEU A 22 1.08 -8.95 -12.26
CA LEU A 22 1.42 -7.55 -12.37
C LEU A 22 2.19 -7.31 -13.66
N ASN A 23 1.80 -6.27 -14.40
CA ASN A 23 2.46 -5.86 -15.62
C ASN A 23 2.59 -4.32 -15.64
N PRO A 24 3.49 -3.75 -16.47
CA PRO A 24 3.74 -2.30 -16.46
C PRO A 24 2.51 -1.47 -16.84
N GLU A 25 1.69 -1.95 -17.77
CA GLU A 25 0.48 -1.27 -18.24
C GLU A 25 -0.55 -1.08 -17.10
N ALA A 26 -0.73 -2.10 -16.25
CA ALA A 26 -1.62 -2.03 -15.10
C ALA A 26 -1.18 -0.97 -14.08
N ILE A 27 0.14 -0.88 -13.81
CA ILE A 27 0.70 0.14 -12.91
C ILE A 27 0.51 1.52 -13.51
N GLN A 28 0.78 1.69 -14.81
CA GLN A 28 0.64 2.97 -15.49
C GLN A 28 -0.83 3.45 -15.49
N LYS A 29 -1.77 2.56 -15.79
CA LYS A 29 -3.21 2.87 -15.73
C LYS A 29 -3.66 3.26 -14.32
N ALA A 30 -3.17 2.54 -13.30
CA ALA A 30 -3.43 2.87 -11.90
C ALA A 30 -2.87 4.25 -11.53
N ARG A 31 -1.65 4.57 -11.97
CA ARG A 31 -1.02 5.88 -11.79
C ARG A 31 -1.83 7.01 -12.42
N GLU A 32 -2.34 6.81 -13.63
CA GLU A 32 -3.19 7.79 -14.30
C GLU A 32 -4.51 8.05 -13.56
N LEU A 33 -5.16 7.01 -13.03
CA LEU A 33 -6.35 7.16 -12.21
C LEU A 33 -6.03 7.91 -10.91
N TRP A 34 -4.91 7.58 -10.28
CA TRP A 34 -4.47 8.23 -9.04
C TRP A 34 -4.18 9.71 -9.22
N LEU A 35 -3.48 10.08 -10.30
CA LEU A 35 -3.19 11.48 -10.63
C LEU A 35 -4.46 12.30 -10.93
N LYS A 36 -5.51 11.65 -11.44
CA LYS A 36 -6.84 12.27 -11.65
C LYS A 36 -7.67 12.33 -10.36
N SER A 37 -7.30 11.57 -9.33
CA SER A 37 -8.01 11.60 -8.06
C SER A 37 -7.72 12.91 -7.30
N ALA A 38 -8.70 13.38 -6.54
CA ALA A 38 -8.55 14.58 -5.71
C ALA A 38 -7.90 14.29 -4.34
N HIS A 39 -7.41 13.07 -4.10
CA HIS A 39 -6.94 12.63 -2.79
C HIS A 39 -5.55 13.20 -2.46
N LYS A 40 -5.52 14.36 -1.80
CA LYS A 40 -4.29 14.97 -1.25
C LYS A 40 -4.08 14.70 0.24
N ASN A 41 -5.16 14.39 0.95
CA ASN A 41 -5.17 14.03 2.36
C ASN A 41 -5.79 12.63 2.51
N TYR A 42 -5.02 11.68 3.01
CA TYR A 42 -5.49 10.32 3.23
C TYR A 42 -4.63 9.60 4.26
N ASP A 43 -5.21 8.56 4.84
CA ASP A 43 -4.52 7.61 5.68
C ASP A 43 -4.44 6.27 4.95
N LEU A 44 -3.29 5.61 5.00
CA LEU A 44 -3.14 4.25 4.51
C LEU A 44 -2.98 3.30 5.69
N HIS A 45 -3.66 2.17 5.61
CA HIS A 45 -3.42 1.02 6.46
C HIS A 45 -2.87 -0.10 5.57
N LEU A 46 -1.61 -0.46 5.81
CA LEU A 46 -0.95 -1.57 5.16
C LEU A 46 -0.83 -2.74 6.13
N LEU A 47 -1.17 -3.93 5.64
CA LEU A 47 -0.94 -5.18 6.34
C LEU A 47 0.04 -6.02 5.54
N GLU A 48 1.27 -6.14 6.03
CA GLU A 48 2.27 -7.04 5.45
C GLU A 48 2.22 -8.39 6.15
N THR A 49 2.20 -9.47 5.38
CA THR A 49 2.27 -10.85 5.85
C THR A 49 3.37 -11.59 5.09
N ARG A 50 4.23 -12.32 5.81
CA ARG A 50 5.21 -13.23 5.21
C ARG A 50 4.95 -14.67 5.64
N GLU A 51 4.77 -15.53 4.66
CA GLU A 51 4.59 -16.97 4.84
C GLU A 51 5.79 -17.73 4.26
N PRO A 52 6.26 -18.84 4.88
CA PRO A 52 5.71 -19.51 6.06
C PRO A 52 6.12 -18.90 7.42
N GLY A 53 6.95 -17.85 7.44
CA GLY A 53 7.53 -17.30 8.67
C GLY A 53 6.56 -16.65 9.68
N ALA A 54 5.25 -16.64 9.40
CA ALA A 54 4.19 -16.05 10.22
C ALA A 54 4.45 -14.59 10.67
N ILE A 55 5.30 -13.86 9.95
CA ILE A 55 5.57 -12.45 10.25
C ILE A 55 4.38 -11.65 9.75
N ARG A 56 3.76 -10.90 10.66
CA ARG A 56 2.71 -9.93 10.35
C ARG A 56 3.15 -8.56 10.83
N LYS A 57 3.07 -7.57 9.94
CA LYS A 57 3.31 -6.16 10.27
C LYS A 57 2.08 -5.33 9.91
N GLU A 58 1.70 -4.45 10.81
CA GLU A 58 0.69 -3.43 10.58
C GLU A 58 1.40 -2.08 10.45
N ILE A 59 1.14 -1.36 9.36
CA ILE A 59 1.74 -0.06 9.08
C ILE A 59 0.62 0.94 8.81
N LEU A 60 0.57 1.99 9.62
CA LEU A 60 -0.34 3.12 9.45
C LEU A 60 0.44 4.31 8.93
N VAL A 61 -0.03 4.91 7.84
CA VAL A 61 0.62 6.03 7.17
C VAL A 61 -0.35 7.19 7.12
N LYS A 62 0.09 8.36 7.55
CA LYS A 62 -0.67 9.60 7.44
C LYS A 62 -0.08 10.46 6.34
N VAL A 63 -0.86 10.75 5.30
CA VAL A 63 -0.47 11.62 4.19
C VAL A 63 -1.30 12.88 4.18
N ARG A 64 -0.66 14.05 4.21
CA ARG A 64 -1.33 15.35 4.13
C ARG A 64 -0.61 16.22 3.12
N ALA A 65 -1.38 16.95 2.32
CA ALA A 65 -0.86 17.73 1.20
C ALA A 65 0.13 16.95 0.32
N ASP A 66 -0.17 15.69 0.03
CA ASP A 66 0.68 14.77 -0.76
C ASP A 66 2.03 14.40 -0.10
N GLN A 67 2.21 14.68 1.20
CA GLN A 67 3.41 14.36 1.96
C GLN A 67 3.12 13.39 3.10
N VAL A 68 3.99 12.39 3.29
CA VAL A 68 3.93 11.50 4.45
C VAL A 68 4.34 12.27 5.69
N GLU A 69 3.37 12.53 6.57
CA GLU A 69 3.57 13.18 7.86
C GLU A 69 4.04 12.21 8.94
N ALA A 70 3.48 10.99 8.94
CA ALA A 70 3.76 9.99 9.97
C ALA A 70 3.66 8.58 9.40
N VAL A 71 4.50 7.69 9.93
CA VAL A 71 4.42 6.25 9.72
C VAL A 71 4.51 5.57 11.08
N VAL A 72 3.57 4.66 11.35
CA VAL A 72 3.52 3.86 12.57
C VAL A 72 3.60 2.39 12.18
N GLU A 73 4.67 1.70 12.54
CA GLU A 73 4.82 0.25 12.35
C GLU A 73 4.57 -0.46 13.68
N ASN A 74 3.60 -1.37 13.74
CA ASN A 74 3.25 -2.16 14.94
C ASN A 74 3.09 -1.29 16.21
N GLY A 75 2.46 -0.12 16.05
CA GLY A 75 2.25 0.84 17.15
C GLY A 75 3.45 1.73 17.48
N GLN A 76 4.59 1.59 16.80
CA GLN A 76 5.79 2.41 16.99
C GLN A 76 5.96 3.42 15.86
N PHE A 77 6.15 4.70 16.20
CA PHE A 77 6.45 5.73 15.22
C PHE A 77 7.84 5.51 14.59
N LEU A 78 7.91 5.49 13.27
CA LEU A 78 9.18 5.51 12.55
C LEU A 78 9.69 6.95 12.44
N ASN A 79 10.94 7.18 12.86
CA ASN A 79 11.56 8.51 12.82
C ASN A 79 13.01 8.43 12.26
N PRO A 80 13.31 9.06 11.11
CA PRO A 80 12.35 9.75 10.23
C PRO A 80 11.41 8.74 9.56
N PRO A 81 10.17 9.13 9.24
CA PRO A 81 9.34 8.32 8.37
C PRO A 81 10.07 8.17 7.02
N GLU A 82 10.13 6.97 6.44
CA GLU A 82 10.64 6.80 5.07
C GLU A 82 9.63 7.41 4.08
N ARG A 83 9.63 8.74 4.00
CA ARG A 83 8.50 9.55 3.53
C ARG A 83 8.08 9.27 2.09
N GLY A 84 9.02 8.88 1.24
CA GLY A 84 8.71 8.61 -0.18
C GLY A 84 7.92 7.32 -0.35
N ASN A 85 8.34 6.25 0.31
CA ASN A 85 7.97 4.87 -0.02
C ASN A 85 6.55 4.46 0.40
N TYR A 86 5.95 5.22 1.30
CA TYR A 86 4.66 4.89 1.91
C TYR A 86 3.49 5.71 1.38
N SER A 87 3.72 6.70 0.51
CA SER A 87 2.64 7.35 -0.25
C SER A 87 2.10 6.40 -1.34
N VAL A 88 0.88 6.63 -1.84
CA VAL A 88 0.35 5.83 -2.96
C VAL A 88 1.29 5.87 -4.17
N SER A 89 1.79 7.06 -4.52
CA SER A 89 2.77 7.24 -5.60
C SER A 89 4.06 6.46 -5.34
N GLY A 90 4.61 6.52 -4.12
CA GLY A 90 5.81 5.77 -3.77
C GLY A 90 5.62 4.26 -3.76
N ILE A 91 4.43 3.78 -3.38
CA ILE A 91 4.09 2.36 -3.45
C ILE A 91 4.01 1.91 -4.92
N LEU A 92 3.41 2.72 -5.81
CA LEU A 92 3.40 2.44 -7.24
C LEU A 92 4.82 2.39 -7.82
N ASP A 93 5.68 3.34 -7.46
CA ASP A 93 7.09 3.38 -7.87
C ASP A 93 7.85 2.14 -7.39
N ARG A 94 7.61 1.72 -6.14
CA ARG A 94 8.18 0.49 -5.59
C ARG A 94 7.71 -0.74 -6.35
N MET A 95 6.41 -0.86 -6.61
CA MET A 95 5.85 -1.99 -7.38
C MET A 95 6.45 -2.07 -8.78
N GLU A 96 6.65 -0.93 -9.44
CA GLU A 96 7.27 -0.83 -10.76
C GLU A 96 8.75 -1.24 -10.74
N SER A 97 9.52 -0.72 -9.78
CA SER A 97 10.93 -1.09 -9.59
C SER A 97 11.09 -2.58 -9.30
N GLU A 98 10.22 -3.14 -8.45
CA GLU A 98 10.24 -4.57 -8.14
C GLU A 98 9.88 -5.42 -9.36
N LEU A 99 8.92 -4.99 -10.18
CA LEU A 99 8.57 -5.66 -11.44
C LEU A 99 9.74 -5.65 -12.44
N GLN A 100 10.46 -4.54 -12.57
CA GLN A 100 11.61 -4.42 -13.46
C GLN A 100 12.79 -5.29 -12.99
N SER A 101 13.03 -5.36 -11.68
CA SER A 101 14.11 -6.18 -11.10
C SER A 101 13.81 -7.68 -11.11
N ALA A 102 12.52 -8.05 -11.11
CA ALA A 102 12.05 -9.41 -11.13
C ALA A 102 12.27 -10.05 -12.50
N ARG A 103 13.42 -10.71 -12.72
CA ARG A 103 13.75 -11.51 -13.90
C ARG A 103 12.83 -12.75 -14.07
N GLY A 104 11.55 -12.52 -14.35
CA GLY A 104 10.54 -13.56 -14.50
C GLY A 104 9.87 -14.02 -13.20
N ALA A 105 10.09 -13.35 -12.06
CA ALA A 105 9.41 -13.69 -10.82
C ALA A 105 7.91 -13.38 -10.92
N PHE A 106 7.08 -14.27 -10.37
CA PHE A 106 5.64 -14.08 -10.36
C PHE A 106 5.27 -13.07 -9.27
N ILE A 107 4.90 -11.87 -9.72
CA ILE A 107 4.39 -10.77 -8.90
C ILE A 107 2.93 -10.57 -9.28
N THR A 108 2.06 -10.38 -8.29
CA THR A 108 0.66 -10.02 -8.51
C THR A 108 0.34 -8.70 -7.84
N GLY A 109 -0.58 -7.95 -8.43
CA GLY A 109 -1.08 -6.73 -7.84
C GLY A 109 -2.57 -6.56 -8.12
N ALA A 110 -3.22 -5.74 -7.31
CA ALA A 110 -4.56 -5.26 -7.55
C ALA A 110 -4.63 -3.78 -7.23
N PHE A 111 -5.47 -3.06 -7.99
CA PHE A 111 -5.67 -1.63 -7.88
C PHE A 111 -7.16 -1.35 -7.77
N SER A 112 -7.50 -0.28 -7.05
CA SER A 112 -8.86 0.24 -7.00
C SER A 112 -9.29 0.74 -8.39
N PRO A 113 -10.45 0.31 -8.91
CA PRO A 113 -10.95 0.81 -10.20
C PRO A 113 -11.44 2.26 -10.12
N THR A 114 -11.64 2.80 -8.92
CA THR A 114 -12.22 4.13 -8.68
C THR A 114 -11.17 5.23 -8.83
N ASP A 115 -10.01 5.03 -8.21
CA ASP A 115 -8.98 6.06 -8.01
C ASP A 115 -7.56 5.51 -8.22
N GLY A 116 -7.39 4.23 -8.57
CA GLY A 116 -6.10 3.66 -8.93
C GLY A 116 -5.15 3.36 -7.78
N HIS A 117 -5.52 3.56 -6.51
CA HIS A 117 -4.63 3.19 -5.41
C HIS A 117 -4.40 1.66 -5.37
N PRO A 118 -3.18 1.18 -5.04
CA PRO A 118 -2.94 -0.25 -4.82
C PRO A 118 -3.78 -0.77 -3.66
N THR A 119 -4.43 -1.92 -3.85
CA THR A 119 -5.23 -2.60 -2.81
C THR A 119 -4.57 -3.90 -2.34
N ARG A 120 -3.73 -4.50 -3.19
CA ARG A 120 -2.99 -5.73 -2.89
C ARG A 120 -1.72 -5.82 -3.71
N PHE A 121 -0.67 -6.34 -3.10
CA PHE A 121 0.58 -6.68 -3.76
C PHE A 121 1.14 -7.97 -3.19
N VAL A 122 1.54 -8.90 -4.06
CA VAL A 122 2.11 -10.19 -3.64
C VAL A 122 3.33 -10.49 -4.48
N LYS A 123 4.43 -10.87 -3.82
CA LYS A 123 5.64 -11.37 -4.47
C LYS A 123 6.23 -12.56 -3.73
N ARG A 124 7.01 -13.36 -4.46
CA ARG A 124 7.89 -14.37 -3.87
C ARG A 124 9.25 -13.79 -3.52
N LEU A 125 9.77 -14.18 -2.36
CA LEU A 125 11.08 -13.86 -1.82
C LEU A 125 11.80 -15.19 -1.52
N GLY A 126 12.24 -15.89 -2.57
CA GLY A 126 12.76 -17.26 -2.44
C GLY A 126 11.67 -18.24 -1.98
N PRO A 127 11.84 -18.93 -0.83
CA PRO A 127 10.80 -19.82 -0.29
C PRO A 127 9.63 -19.06 0.34
N GLU A 128 9.81 -17.77 0.63
CA GLU A 128 8.78 -16.96 1.28
C GLU A 128 7.85 -16.29 0.26
N ARG A 129 6.64 -16.00 0.71
CA ARG A 129 5.67 -15.14 0.03
C ARG A 129 5.44 -13.92 0.89
N LEU A 130 5.67 -12.74 0.33
CA LEU A 130 5.23 -11.46 0.90
C LEU A 130 3.89 -11.10 0.28
N GLU A 131 2.91 -10.80 1.12
CA GLU A 131 1.64 -10.19 0.74
C GLU A 131 1.46 -8.88 1.50
N ILE A 132 1.10 -7.83 0.77
CA ILE A 132 0.76 -6.52 1.32
C ILE A 132 -0.67 -6.24 0.91
N LEU A 133 -1.55 -6.07 1.89
CA LEU A 133 -2.91 -5.56 1.69
C LEU A 133 -2.92 -4.07 2.05
N LEU A 134 -3.57 -3.26 1.23
CA LEU A 134 -3.59 -1.82 1.40
C LEU A 134 -5.02 -1.31 1.45
N ARG A 135 -5.29 -0.37 2.34
CA ARG A 135 -6.55 0.34 2.45
C ARG A 135 -6.31 1.82 2.54
N LEU A 136 -7.00 2.55 1.68
CA LEU A 136 -7.01 4.00 1.72
C LEU A 136 -8.27 4.49 2.43
N HIS A 137 -8.06 5.39 3.39
CA HIS A 137 -9.11 6.14 4.06
C HIS A 137 -8.94 7.61 3.69
N PRO A 138 -9.87 8.20 2.90
CA PRO A 138 -9.82 9.62 2.62
C PRO A 138 -9.89 10.39 3.94
N ALA A 139 -8.92 11.26 4.19
CA ALA A 139 -9.05 12.24 5.25
C ALA A 139 -9.89 13.39 4.70
N GLY A 140 -10.78 13.93 5.53
CA GLY A 140 -11.56 15.11 5.15
C GLY A 140 -10.66 16.28 4.69
N PRO A 141 -11.26 17.28 4.02
CA PRO A 141 -10.54 18.48 3.62
C PRO A 141 -9.89 19.19 4.82
#